data_AF-A0A9C9N345-F1
#
_entry.id   AF-A0A9C9N345-F1
#
_cell.length_a   1.000
_cell.length_b   1.000
_cell.length_c   1.000
_cell.angle_alpha   90.00
_cell.angle_beta   90.00
_cell.angle_gamma   90.00
#
_symmetry.space_group_name_H-M   'P 1'
#
loop_
_entity.id
_entity.type
_entity.pdbx_description
1 polymer ?
#
loop_
_entity_poly.entity_id
_entity_poly.type
_entity_poly.pdbx_seq_one_letter_code
_entity_poly.pdbx_strand_id
1 'polypeptide(L)'
;MVCGYNGLTMSVYLIRVLRRVLLVALLCVPLVGCDRAGPPPPDDVRSKPTSTPYTHYLPVVGSLESPVPTTTPAPPTAAPSPSGPTPLPPPVPKPGYGVQLHLFAGDQAQTLEWARGLGVGWVKQQVTWHTVEHGPDDFDWVLLDRAVEACDAFGFKLLLGVVHAPDWTRASELESGPPADYAEFGRFMGQLAARYRGRVVAYELWNEPNLAREWRGDVLDPARFVALVAEGAQGVRAADPDALVVSGAPAVTGINDGVTALDDRVFLRGMYEAGISRWVDGIGAHPYGFANPPAESWQDADHAASGHNDHPSFFFLDTLEDYRAIMLEYGDAERQIWVTEFGWPSVENMGGIDTTGWGYAREVTEEEQAEYVVRAFQMGDERPWVATMFLWNLNLAPIWGSSQAVSAYSLLRPDGDYRPAYIALRLAAPVNP
;
A
#
# COMPACT_ATOMS: atom_id res chain seq x y z
N MET A 1 -25.36 -33.45 -67.55
CA MET A 1 -24.73 -34.73 -67.93
C MET A 1 -24.07 -35.29 -66.67
N VAL A 2 -24.78 -36.24 -66.04
CA VAL A 2 -24.36 -37.35 -65.13
C VAL A 2 -23.30 -37.13 -64.02
N CYS A 3 -23.78 -37.33 -62.78
CA CYS A 3 -23.17 -37.84 -61.51
C CYS A 3 -21.91 -37.16 -60.91
N GLY A 4 -21.76 -37.01 -59.59
CA GLY A 4 -22.59 -37.42 -58.45
C GLY A 4 -21.76 -37.54 -57.14
N TYR A 5 -22.25 -36.88 -56.09
CA TYR A 5 -22.33 -37.30 -54.67
C TYR A 5 -21.12 -37.44 -53.70
N ASN A 6 -21.42 -36.96 -52.48
CA ASN A 6 -20.84 -37.17 -51.13
C ASN A 6 -19.61 -36.34 -50.71
N GLY A 7 -19.64 -35.54 -49.63
CA GLY A 7 -20.66 -35.28 -48.61
C GLY A 7 -20.23 -34.16 -47.65
N LEU A 8 -21.23 -33.40 -47.17
CA LEU A 8 -21.17 -32.44 -46.06
C LEU A 8 -20.73 -33.16 -44.75
N THR A 9 -20.19 -32.53 -43.70
CA THR A 9 -20.89 -31.51 -42.88
C THR A 9 -19.95 -30.84 -41.86
N MET A 10 -20.33 -29.60 -41.56
CA MET A 10 -19.90 -28.64 -40.55
C MET A 10 -19.73 -29.11 -39.09
N SER A 11 -18.82 -28.36 -38.42
CA SER A 11 -18.91 -27.76 -37.07
C SER A 11 -18.82 -28.67 -35.83
N VAL A 12 -18.05 -28.21 -34.83
CA VAL A 12 -18.54 -27.92 -33.46
C VAL A 12 -17.34 -27.55 -32.54
N TYR A 13 -17.33 -26.28 -32.15
CA TYR A 13 -16.89 -25.74 -30.87
C TYR A 13 -17.23 -26.67 -29.69
N LEU A 14 -16.28 -27.03 -28.83
CA LEU A 14 -16.38 -27.23 -27.36
C LEU A 14 -15.33 -28.27 -26.89
N ILE A 15 -14.78 -28.06 -25.69
CA ILE A 15 -13.99 -29.00 -24.86
C ILE A 15 -12.48 -29.07 -25.15
N ARG A 16 -11.67 -28.21 -24.51
CA ARG A 16 -10.36 -28.58 -23.90
C ARG A 16 -10.04 -27.69 -22.70
N VAL A 17 -10.52 -28.09 -21.53
CA VAL A 17 -10.03 -27.67 -20.22
C VAL A 17 -9.63 -28.95 -19.46
N LEU A 18 -8.54 -28.84 -18.68
CA LEU A 18 -8.01 -29.76 -17.65
C LEU A 18 -6.87 -30.75 -18.00
N ARG A 19 -5.86 -30.65 -17.10
CA ARG A 19 -4.84 -31.60 -16.63
C ARG A 19 -3.52 -31.69 -17.38
N ARG A 20 -2.46 -31.12 -16.77
CA ARG A 20 -1.16 -31.79 -16.55
C ARG A 20 -0.48 -31.31 -15.25
N VAL A 21 -0.48 -32.17 -14.24
CA VAL A 21 0.51 -32.22 -13.15
C VAL A 21 1.00 -33.67 -13.15
N LEU A 22 2.30 -33.91 -13.29
CA LEU A 22 2.90 -35.23 -13.10
C LEU A 22 4.15 -35.14 -12.24
N LEU A 23 4.08 -35.87 -11.13
CA LEU A 23 5.12 -36.22 -10.16
C LEU A 23 6.37 -36.82 -10.83
N VAL A 24 7.53 -36.55 -10.23
CA VAL A 24 8.78 -37.31 -10.38
C VAL A 24 9.18 -37.83 -8.99
N ALA A 25 9.12 -39.14 -8.78
CA ALA A 25 9.88 -39.85 -7.74
C ALA A 25 9.84 -41.36 -8.01
N LEU A 26 11.01 -41.99 -8.22
CA LEU A 26 11.37 -43.33 -7.71
C LEU A 26 12.74 -43.77 -8.25
N LEU A 27 13.65 -44.13 -7.34
CA LEU A 27 14.54 -45.29 -7.47
C LEU A 27 15.04 -45.68 -6.06
N CYS A 28 14.56 -46.83 -5.58
CA CYS A 28 15.04 -47.55 -4.40
C CYS A 28 15.82 -48.79 -4.86
N VAL A 29 16.87 -49.18 -4.12
CA VAL A 29 17.27 -50.59 -3.93
C VAL A 29 17.75 -50.79 -2.46
N PRO A 30 17.42 -51.92 -1.77
CA PRO A 30 17.57 -52.10 -0.32
C PRO A 30 18.58 -53.19 0.12
N LEU A 31 18.92 -53.24 1.42
CA LEU A 31 19.41 -54.40 2.21
C LEU A 31 18.93 -54.19 3.68
N VAL A 32 17.83 -54.82 4.13
CA VAL A 32 17.69 -56.08 4.92
C VAL A 32 18.48 -56.16 6.23
N GLY A 33 17.73 -56.30 7.35
CA GLY A 33 18.11 -57.21 8.46
C GLY A 33 17.61 -56.86 9.87
N CYS A 34 16.46 -57.43 10.26
CA CYS A 34 16.10 -58.04 11.56
C CYS A 34 16.14 -57.23 12.89
N ASP A 35 15.36 -57.50 13.94
CA ASP A 35 14.07 -58.18 14.17
C ASP A 35 13.72 -57.95 15.66
N ARG A 36 12.42 -58.00 15.98
CA ARG A 36 11.78 -58.33 17.30
C ARG A 36 11.73 -57.36 18.48
N ALA A 37 10.47 -57.08 18.85
CA ALA A 37 9.98 -56.61 20.14
C ALA A 37 10.05 -57.69 21.24
N GLY A 38 10.20 -57.24 22.50
CA GLY A 38 10.10 -58.02 23.74
C GLY A 38 9.38 -57.24 24.85
N PRO A 39 8.87 -57.92 25.91
CA PRO A 39 7.70 -57.52 26.72
C PRO A 39 8.04 -56.67 27.98
N PRO A 40 7.04 -56.12 28.72
CA PRO A 40 7.27 -55.18 29.81
C PRO A 40 7.55 -55.86 31.17
N PRO A 41 8.17 -55.17 32.15
CA PRO A 41 8.37 -55.69 33.50
C PRO A 41 7.19 -55.42 34.46
N PRO A 42 7.14 -56.12 35.63
CA PRO A 42 5.89 -56.39 36.37
C PRO A 42 5.64 -55.50 37.60
N ASP A 43 4.39 -55.55 38.08
CA ASP A 43 3.90 -54.99 39.35
C ASP A 43 4.50 -55.69 40.58
N ASP A 44 4.70 -54.92 41.67
CA ASP A 44 4.90 -55.47 43.03
C ASP A 44 3.93 -54.85 44.05
N VAL A 45 3.60 -55.66 45.05
CA VAL A 45 2.33 -55.70 45.79
C VAL A 45 2.52 -55.34 47.28
N ARG A 46 1.60 -54.52 47.81
CA ARG A 46 1.08 -54.39 49.21
C ARG A 46 2.00 -53.97 50.38
N SER A 47 1.47 -52.99 51.12
CA SER A 47 1.07 -53.17 52.53
C SER A 47 -0.18 -52.33 52.89
N LYS A 48 -1.02 -52.90 53.76
CA LYS A 48 -2.46 -52.62 54.03
C LYS A 48 -2.71 -51.54 55.13
N PRO A 49 -4.00 -51.15 55.38
CA PRO A 49 -4.42 -49.84 55.91
C PRO A 49 -4.81 -49.85 57.41
N THR A 50 -5.03 -48.65 57.96
CA THR A 50 -5.69 -48.41 59.27
C THR A 50 -7.09 -47.80 59.06
N SER A 51 -8.01 -48.15 59.96
CA SER A 51 -9.46 -48.23 59.78
C SER A 51 -10.31 -47.09 60.37
N THR A 52 -11.31 -46.65 59.58
CA THR A 52 -12.73 -46.33 59.91
C THR A 52 -13.09 -45.10 60.76
N PRO A 53 -14.35 -44.56 60.71
CA PRO A 53 -15.53 -45.00 59.93
C PRO A 53 -16.27 -43.90 59.11
N TYR A 54 -16.92 -44.35 58.03
CA TYR A 54 -18.08 -43.70 57.41
C TYR A 54 -19.36 -44.40 57.86
N THR A 55 -20.44 -43.63 58.05
CA THR A 55 -21.79 -44.13 58.31
C THR A 55 -22.66 -43.87 57.09
N HIS A 56 -23.25 -44.93 56.52
CA HIS A 56 -24.36 -44.87 55.57
C HIS A 56 -25.61 -45.45 56.22
N TYR A 57 -26.75 -44.77 56.08
CA TYR A 57 -28.09 -45.38 56.16
C TYR A 57 -29.04 -44.68 55.16
N LEU A 58 -29.63 -45.46 54.27
CA LEU A 58 -30.92 -45.19 53.59
C LEU A 58 -32.04 -45.72 54.49
N PRO A 59 -33.29 -45.19 54.46
CA PRO A 59 -34.29 -45.75 53.51
C PRO A 59 -35.49 -44.84 53.06
N VAL A 60 -36.06 -45.20 51.89
CA VAL A 60 -37.49 -45.36 51.53
C VAL A 60 -38.52 -44.18 51.53
N VAL A 61 -39.04 -43.91 50.32
CA VAL A 61 -40.42 -43.67 49.80
C VAL A 61 -41.50 -42.94 50.66
N GLY A 62 -42.14 -41.91 50.05
CA GLY A 62 -43.49 -41.44 50.40
C GLY A 62 -43.90 -40.13 49.69
N SER A 63 -45.08 -40.09 49.07
CA SER A 63 -45.56 -39.07 48.12
C SER A 63 -46.01 -37.71 48.71
N LEU A 64 -45.68 -36.66 47.94
CA LEU A 64 -46.35 -35.37 47.65
C LEU A 64 -47.23 -34.65 48.69
N GLU A 65 -46.79 -33.44 49.07
CA GLU A 65 -47.67 -32.30 49.36
C GLU A 65 -47.19 -31.05 48.57
N SER A 66 -48.13 -30.22 48.10
CA SER A 66 -47.87 -29.00 47.33
C SER A 66 -47.67 -27.76 48.23
N PRO A 67 -46.96 -26.71 47.77
CA PRO A 67 -46.32 -25.74 48.65
C PRO A 67 -47.16 -24.48 48.94
N VAL A 68 -46.81 -23.77 50.01
CA VAL A 68 -47.32 -22.42 50.37
C VAL A 68 -46.39 -21.35 49.77
N PRO A 69 -46.89 -20.24 49.18
CA PRO A 69 -46.04 -19.24 48.54
C PRO A 69 -45.41 -18.29 49.56
N THR A 70 -44.12 -17.98 49.38
CA THR A 70 -43.37 -16.95 50.12
C THR A 70 -42.97 -15.83 49.15
N THR A 71 -43.16 -14.57 49.56
CA THR A 71 -42.94 -13.36 48.75
C THR A 71 -41.44 -13.02 48.58
N THR A 72 -41.07 -12.60 47.37
CA THR A 72 -39.69 -12.27 46.94
C THR A 72 -39.35 -10.78 47.18
N PRO A 73 -38.14 -10.42 47.67
CA PRO A 73 -37.71 -9.02 47.80
C PRO A 73 -37.32 -8.40 46.45
N ALA A 74 -37.50 -7.08 46.32
CA ALA A 74 -37.23 -6.32 45.10
C ALA A 74 -35.71 -6.21 44.76
N PRO A 75 -35.34 -6.20 43.46
CA PRO A 75 -33.95 -6.20 43.02
C PRO A 75 -33.26 -4.82 43.13
N PRO A 76 -31.91 -4.80 43.26
CA PRO A 76 -31.13 -3.57 43.39
C PRO A 76 -31.06 -2.79 42.07
N THR A 77 -31.04 -1.45 42.19
CA THR A 77 -30.99 -0.49 41.09
C THR A 77 -29.72 -0.66 40.24
N ALA A 78 -29.90 -0.74 38.91
CA ALA A 78 -28.82 -0.93 37.93
C ALA A 78 -27.85 0.27 37.89
N ALA A 79 -26.55 -0.04 37.75
CA ALA A 79 -25.51 0.94 37.45
C ALA A 79 -25.71 1.55 36.05
N PRO A 80 -25.32 2.82 35.81
CA PRO A 80 -25.46 3.45 34.51
C PRO A 80 -24.63 2.74 33.45
N SER A 81 -25.25 2.49 32.28
CA SER A 81 -24.62 1.88 31.11
C SER A 81 -23.43 2.70 30.61
N PRO A 82 -22.38 2.07 30.05
CA PRO A 82 -21.24 2.79 29.50
C PRO A 82 -21.68 3.75 28.40
N SER A 83 -21.23 5.00 28.50
CA SER A 83 -21.36 6.03 27.48
C SER A 83 -20.80 5.54 26.14
N GLY A 84 -21.51 5.81 25.05
CA GLY A 84 -21.05 5.48 23.69
C GLY A 84 -19.68 6.10 23.35
N PRO A 85 -19.10 5.74 22.19
CA PRO A 85 -17.78 6.22 21.80
C PRO A 85 -17.72 7.75 21.84
N THR A 86 -16.66 8.28 22.45
CA THR A 86 -16.44 9.72 22.54
C THR A 86 -16.15 10.26 21.15
N PRO A 87 -16.92 11.27 20.65
CA PRO A 87 -16.64 11.87 19.35
C PRO A 87 -15.23 12.47 19.31
N LEU A 88 -14.52 12.28 18.20
CA LEU A 88 -13.22 12.91 17.99
C LEU A 88 -13.37 14.44 17.88
N PRO A 89 -12.35 15.22 18.30
CA PRO A 89 -12.31 16.66 18.06
C PRO A 89 -12.43 16.97 16.56
N PRO A 90 -12.89 18.17 16.16
CA PRO A 90 -12.79 18.61 14.77
C PRO A 90 -11.35 18.50 14.25
N PRO A 91 -11.14 18.17 12.96
CA PRO A 91 -9.80 18.12 12.39
C PRO A 91 -9.18 19.51 12.31
N VAL A 92 -7.87 19.61 12.51
CA VAL A 92 -7.12 20.84 12.24
C VAL A 92 -6.92 20.98 10.73
N PRO A 93 -7.31 22.10 10.08
CA PRO A 93 -7.11 22.27 8.64
C PRO A 93 -5.64 22.30 8.24
N LYS A 94 -5.30 21.57 7.17
CA LYS A 94 -3.96 21.36 6.61
C LYS A 94 -4.02 21.38 5.06
N PRO A 95 -4.36 22.53 4.44
CA PRO A 95 -4.63 22.59 3.00
C PRO A 95 -3.43 22.26 2.11
N GLY A 96 -2.21 22.28 2.66
CA GLY A 96 -0.98 21.92 1.95
C GLY A 96 -0.60 20.43 2.05
N TYR A 97 -1.23 19.66 2.94
CA TYR A 97 -0.91 18.24 3.14
C TYR A 97 -1.79 17.36 2.25
N GLY A 98 -1.27 16.18 1.91
CA GLY A 98 -1.98 15.16 1.15
C GLY A 98 -1.91 13.76 1.76
N VAL A 99 -2.80 12.91 1.28
CA VAL A 99 -2.80 11.46 1.58
C VAL A 99 -3.14 10.67 0.33
N GLN A 100 -2.52 9.49 0.15
CA GLN A 100 -2.88 8.57 -0.92
C GLN A 100 -4.14 7.78 -0.57
N LEU A 101 -5.07 7.75 -1.52
CA LEU A 101 -6.33 7.01 -1.45
C LEU A 101 -6.35 5.88 -2.47
N HIS A 102 -7.11 4.84 -2.15
CA HIS A 102 -7.43 3.73 -3.06
C HIS A 102 -8.94 3.71 -3.28
N LEU A 103 -9.42 4.54 -4.21
CA LEU A 103 -10.85 4.82 -4.43
C LEU A 103 -11.54 3.82 -5.36
N PHE A 104 -10.81 2.97 -6.08
CA PHE A 104 -11.42 1.99 -6.99
C PHE A 104 -11.96 0.75 -6.27
N ALA A 105 -11.73 0.64 -4.96
CA ALA A 105 -12.25 -0.42 -4.12
C ALA A 105 -12.89 0.15 -2.84
N GLY A 106 -13.83 -0.61 -2.28
CA GLY A 106 -14.55 -0.20 -1.07
C GLY A 106 -15.55 0.94 -1.30
N ASP A 107 -15.92 1.62 -0.20
CA ASP A 107 -16.85 2.75 -0.22
C ASP A 107 -16.06 4.07 -0.41
N GLN A 108 -16.23 4.69 -1.58
CA GLN A 108 -15.58 5.95 -1.94
C GLN A 108 -15.99 7.11 -1.02
N ALA A 109 -17.28 7.21 -0.67
CA ALA A 109 -17.78 8.29 0.15
C ALA A 109 -17.22 8.18 1.57
N GLN A 110 -17.20 6.97 2.14
CA GLN A 110 -16.58 6.72 3.43
C GLN A 110 -15.06 7.01 3.41
N THR A 111 -14.37 6.64 2.33
CA THR A 111 -12.93 6.91 2.17
C THR A 111 -12.65 8.42 2.16
N LEU A 112 -13.44 9.20 1.44
CA LEU A 112 -13.31 10.65 1.39
C LEU A 112 -13.72 11.33 2.70
N GLU A 113 -14.66 10.74 3.45
CA GLU A 113 -14.99 11.18 4.81
C GLU A 113 -13.83 10.99 5.77
N TRP A 114 -13.11 9.86 5.69
CA TRP A 114 -11.88 9.65 6.45
C TRP A 114 -10.79 10.66 6.04
N ALA A 115 -10.61 10.91 4.74
CA ALA A 115 -9.65 11.92 4.27
C ALA A 115 -10.00 13.32 4.81
N ARG A 116 -11.29 13.71 4.75
CA ARG A 116 -11.78 14.98 5.31
C ARG A 116 -11.54 15.04 6.82
N GLY A 117 -11.66 13.90 7.49
CA GLY A 117 -11.36 13.72 8.89
C GLY A 117 -9.90 13.91 9.28
N LEU A 118 -8.95 13.96 8.35
CA LEU A 118 -7.56 14.35 8.62
C LEU A 118 -7.35 15.86 8.54
N GLY A 119 -8.27 16.59 7.89
CA GLY A 119 -8.15 18.03 7.62
C GLY A 119 -7.21 18.35 6.45
N VAL A 120 -6.74 17.37 5.69
CA VAL A 120 -5.86 17.54 4.52
C VAL A 120 -6.58 18.24 3.37
N GLY A 121 -5.83 18.98 2.54
CA GLY A 121 -6.37 19.64 1.33
C GLY A 121 -6.17 18.86 0.04
N TRP A 122 -5.22 17.92 0.03
CA TRP A 122 -4.87 17.14 -1.15
C TRP A 122 -5.16 15.66 -0.98
N VAL A 123 -5.45 15.01 -2.10
CA VAL A 123 -5.52 13.55 -2.19
C VAL A 123 -4.78 13.09 -3.45
N LYS A 124 -4.09 11.95 -3.36
CA LYS A 124 -3.45 11.28 -4.51
C LYS A 124 -4.19 9.98 -4.82
N GLN A 125 -4.43 9.73 -6.10
CA GLN A 125 -4.97 8.46 -6.60
C GLN A 125 -4.09 7.98 -7.75
N GLN A 126 -3.60 6.73 -7.67
CA GLN A 126 -2.92 6.11 -8.81
C GLN A 126 -3.93 5.66 -9.87
N VAL A 127 -3.61 5.91 -11.14
CA VAL A 127 -4.37 5.49 -12.31
C VAL A 127 -3.57 4.41 -13.03
N THR A 128 -4.11 3.21 -13.00
CA THR A 128 -3.56 2.07 -13.74
C THR A 128 -4.03 2.15 -15.19
N TRP A 129 -3.19 2.65 -16.11
CA TRP A 129 -3.57 2.95 -17.50
C TRP A 129 -4.23 1.75 -18.21
N HIS A 130 -3.70 0.53 -18.06
CA HIS A 130 -4.32 -0.65 -18.67
C HIS A 130 -5.75 -0.97 -18.21
N THR A 131 -6.22 -0.41 -17.08
CA THR A 131 -7.62 -0.55 -16.62
C THR A 131 -8.54 0.53 -17.18
N VAL A 132 -7.97 1.55 -17.81
CA VAL A 132 -8.68 2.68 -18.40
C VAL A 132 -8.72 2.56 -19.91
N GLU A 133 -7.65 2.07 -20.55
CA GLU A 133 -7.60 1.88 -22.01
C GLU A 133 -7.29 0.42 -22.36
N HIS A 134 -8.32 -0.32 -22.76
CA HIS A 134 -8.23 -1.76 -23.03
C HIS A 134 -7.69 -2.08 -24.43
N GLY A 135 -7.80 -1.13 -25.34
CA GLY A 135 -7.34 -1.18 -26.72
C GLY A 135 -7.20 0.24 -27.28
N PRO A 136 -6.62 0.42 -28.48
CA PRO A 136 -6.49 1.74 -29.08
C PRO A 136 -7.84 2.47 -29.13
N ASP A 137 -7.93 3.59 -28.41
CA ASP A 137 -9.14 4.42 -28.26
C ASP A 137 -10.38 3.71 -27.66
N ASP A 138 -10.19 2.56 -27.01
CA ASP A 138 -11.24 1.84 -26.25
C ASP A 138 -11.07 2.11 -24.74
N PHE A 139 -11.81 3.12 -24.27
CA PHE A 139 -11.68 3.62 -22.90
C PHE A 139 -12.83 3.23 -21.98
N ASP A 140 -12.51 2.78 -20.77
CA ASP A 140 -13.42 2.70 -19.62
C ASP A 140 -13.06 3.75 -18.57
N TRP A 141 -13.77 4.89 -18.63
CA TRP A 141 -13.58 6.00 -17.71
C TRP A 141 -14.42 5.88 -16.44
N VAL A 142 -15.30 4.88 -16.30
CA VAL A 142 -16.39 4.91 -15.31
C VAL A 142 -15.89 5.03 -13.88
N LEU A 143 -14.86 4.25 -13.50
CA LEU A 143 -14.33 4.30 -12.14
C LEU A 143 -13.56 5.58 -11.86
N LEU A 144 -12.80 6.07 -12.84
CA LEU A 144 -12.01 7.29 -12.70
C LEU A 144 -12.88 8.54 -12.69
N ASP A 145 -13.94 8.60 -13.50
CA ASP A 145 -14.94 9.67 -13.50
C ASP A 145 -15.57 9.83 -12.11
N ARG A 146 -15.99 8.70 -11.51
CA ARG A 146 -16.59 8.71 -10.16
C ARG A 146 -15.59 9.17 -9.11
N ALA A 147 -14.34 8.71 -9.19
CA ALA A 147 -13.30 9.12 -8.25
C ALA A 147 -13.01 10.63 -8.35
N VAL A 148 -12.79 11.16 -9.56
CA VAL A 148 -12.56 12.58 -9.80
C VAL A 148 -13.77 13.41 -9.36
N GLU A 149 -14.99 12.96 -9.67
CA GLU A 149 -16.22 13.64 -9.26
C GLU A 149 -16.40 13.68 -7.75
N ALA A 150 -16.12 12.58 -7.07
CA ALA A 150 -16.21 12.52 -5.62
C ALA A 150 -15.15 13.39 -4.94
N CYS A 151 -13.89 13.39 -5.42
CA CYS A 151 -12.84 14.27 -4.89
C CYS A 151 -13.20 15.76 -5.03
N ASP A 152 -13.70 16.16 -6.20
CA ASP A 152 -14.13 17.52 -6.50
C ASP A 152 -15.33 17.94 -5.63
N ALA A 153 -16.33 17.06 -5.46
CA ALA A 153 -17.48 17.32 -4.58
C ALA A 153 -17.10 17.47 -3.10
N PHE A 154 -16.05 16.79 -2.65
CA PHE A 154 -15.49 16.96 -1.31
C PHE A 154 -14.54 18.16 -1.18
N GLY A 155 -14.18 18.81 -2.29
CA GLY A 155 -13.31 19.99 -2.32
C GLY A 155 -11.83 19.68 -2.18
N PHE A 156 -11.39 18.45 -2.50
CA PHE A 156 -9.98 18.10 -2.49
C PHE A 156 -9.28 18.56 -3.77
N LYS A 157 -8.03 19.00 -3.62
CA LYS A 157 -7.10 19.08 -4.74
C LYS A 157 -6.60 17.68 -5.07
N LEU A 158 -6.73 17.27 -6.33
CA LEU A 158 -6.43 15.92 -6.76
C LEU A 158 -5.11 15.88 -7.55
N LEU A 159 -4.22 14.98 -7.14
CA LEU A 159 -3.09 14.51 -7.94
C LEU A 159 -3.41 13.10 -8.48
N LEU A 160 -3.27 12.92 -9.80
CA LEU A 160 -3.36 11.60 -10.44
C LEU A 160 -1.97 11.12 -10.84
N GLY A 161 -1.52 9.99 -10.28
CA GLY A 161 -0.26 9.34 -10.66
C GLY A 161 -0.51 8.21 -11.64
N VAL A 162 0.04 8.28 -12.86
CA VAL A 162 -0.30 7.32 -13.92
C VAL A 162 0.76 6.23 -14.02
N VAL A 163 0.32 4.96 -14.05
CA VAL A 163 1.20 3.78 -14.05
C VAL A 163 0.67 2.68 -14.99
N HIS A 164 1.49 1.66 -15.26
CA HIS A 164 1.12 0.38 -15.87
C HIS A 164 0.46 0.50 -17.26
N ALA A 165 1.28 0.62 -18.31
CA ALA A 165 0.81 0.72 -19.68
C ALA A 165 0.04 -0.55 -20.14
N PRO A 166 -0.96 -0.43 -21.02
CA PRO A 166 -1.70 -1.56 -21.59
C PRO A 166 -0.79 -2.52 -22.36
N ASP A 167 -1.03 -3.82 -22.25
CA ASP A 167 -0.21 -4.86 -22.91
C ASP A 167 -0.02 -4.64 -24.41
N TRP A 168 -1.05 -4.15 -25.10
CA TRP A 168 -0.99 -3.87 -26.54
C TRP A 168 -0.01 -2.75 -26.93
N THR A 169 0.42 -1.93 -25.96
CA THR A 169 1.45 -0.89 -26.13
C THR A 169 2.85 -1.37 -25.78
N ARG A 170 3.01 -2.52 -25.11
CA ARG A 170 4.27 -2.95 -24.47
C ARG A 170 5.05 -3.97 -25.29
N ALA A 171 6.37 -3.95 -25.12
CA ALA A 171 7.26 -4.98 -25.68
C ALA A 171 7.26 -6.29 -24.87
N SER A 172 6.81 -6.25 -23.61
CA SER A 172 6.71 -7.39 -22.71
C SER A 172 5.44 -7.30 -21.89
N GLU A 173 4.74 -8.44 -21.74
CA GLU A 173 3.56 -8.57 -20.86
C GLU A 173 3.95 -9.02 -19.44
N LEU A 174 5.24 -9.25 -19.17
CA LEU A 174 5.72 -9.61 -17.84
C LEU A 174 5.73 -8.37 -16.94
N GLU A 175 5.18 -8.51 -15.73
CA GLU A 175 5.13 -7.43 -14.72
C GLU A 175 4.58 -6.12 -15.32
N SER A 176 4.92 -4.96 -14.73
CA SER A 176 4.59 -3.64 -15.24
C SER A 176 5.76 -3.05 -16.03
N GLY A 177 5.47 -2.14 -16.95
CA GLY A 177 6.50 -1.40 -17.67
C GLY A 177 5.93 -0.37 -18.64
N PRO A 178 6.81 0.48 -19.22
CA PRO A 178 6.41 1.54 -20.13
C PRO A 178 5.90 0.97 -21.46
N PRO A 179 5.18 1.79 -22.27
CA PRO A 179 4.90 1.42 -23.64
C PRO A 179 6.21 1.37 -24.46
N ALA A 180 6.25 0.55 -25.50
CA ALA A 180 7.38 0.47 -26.42
C ALA A 180 7.57 1.76 -27.23
N ASP A 181 6.48 2.50 -27.47
CA ASP A 181 6.48 3.84 -28.03
C ASP A 181 5.96 4.82 -26.98
N TYR A 182 6.81 5.74 -26.52
CA TYR A 182 6.45 6.71 -25.50
C TYR A 182 5.43 7.75 -25.98
N ALA A 183 5.27 7.94 -27.29
CA ALA A 183 4.22 8.79 -27.84
C ALA A 183 2.81 8.28 -27.46
N GLU A 184 2.64 6.98 -27.23
CA GLU A 184 1.38 6.42 -26.73
C GLU A 184 1.09 6.90 -25.30
N PHE A 185 2.12 7.02 -24.45
CA PHE A 185 1.96 7.61 -23.13
C PHE A 185 1.57 9.09 -23.23
N GLY A 186 2.23 9.85 -24.12
CA GLY A 186 1.85 11.24 -24.42
C GLY A 186 0.40 11.39 -24.88
N ARG A 187 -0.06 10.51 -25.79
CA ARG A 187 -1.45 10.48 -26.26
C ARG A 187 -2.41 10.23 -25.11
N PHE A 188 -2.17 9.19 -24.30
CA PHE A 188 -3.03 8.88 -23.15
C PHE A 188 -3.08 10.02 -22.14
N MET A 189 -1.93 10.58 -21.78
CA MET A 189 -1.85 11.72 -20.86
C MET A 189 -2.62 12.94 -21.40
N GLY A 190 -2.59 13.20 -22.71
CA GLY A 190 -3.40 14.23 -23.34
C GLY A 190 -4.91 13.96 -23.25
N GLN A 191 -5.35 12.72 -23.47
CA GLN A 191 -6.77 12.34 -23.31
C GLN A 191 -7.23 12.47 -21.86
N LEU A 192 -6.40 12.01 -20.92
CA LEU A 192 -6.66 12.08 -19.48
C LEU A 192 -6.76 13.54 -19.00
N ALA A 193 -5.81 14.39 -19.40
CA ALA A 193 -5.80 15.81 -19.06
C ALA A 193 -6.97 16.57 -19.69
N ALA A 194 -7.31 16.29 -20.96
CA ALA A 194 -8.45 16.91 -21.63
C ALA A 194 -9.76 16.56 -20.92
N ARG A 195 -9.91 15.31 -20.49
CA ARG A 195 -11.13 14.82 -19.83
C ARG A 195 -11.36 15.47 -18.47
N TYR A 196 -10.31 15.67 -17.68
CA TYR A 196 -10.40 16.16 -16.30
C TYR A 196 -9.88 17.59 -16.11
N ARG A 197 -9.79 18.34 -17.22
CA ARG A 197 -9.31 19.71 -17.24
C ARG A 197 -9.94 20.58 -16.16
N GLY A 198 -9.10 21.25 -15.38
CA GLY A 198 -9.51 22.13 -14.28
C GLY A 198 -10.08 21.44 -13.04
N ARG A 199 -10.14 20.10 -13.01
CA ARG A 199 -10.57 19.30 -11.84
C ARG A 199 -9.44 18.51 -11.21
N VAL A 200 -8.49 18.05 -12.02
CA VAL A 200 -7.23 17.47 -11.56
C VAL A 200 -6.18 18.57 -11.56
N VAL A 201 -5.52 18.77 -10.43
CA VAL A 201 -4.58 19.89 -10.25
C VAL A 201 -3.16 19.50 -10.68
N ALA A 202 -2.80 18.22 -10.50
CA ALA A 202 -1.47 17.72 -10.83
C ALA A 202 -1.51 16.30 -11.42
N TYR A 203 -0.59 16.04 -12.34
CA TYR A 203 -0.33 14.72 -12.91
C TYR A 203 1.09 14.27 -12.57
N GLU A 204 1.23 13.13 -11.91
CA GLU A 204 2.52 12.46 -11.69
C GLU A 204 2.76 11.46 -12.83
N LEU A 205 3.89 11.63 -13.52
CA LEU A 205 4.23 10.87 -14.73
C LEU A 205 5.09 9.66 -14.39
N TRP A 206 4.44 8.48 -14.36
CA TRP A 206 4.98 7.19 -13.93
C TRP A 206 5.22 7.06 -12.42
N ASN A 207 5.62 5.86 -11.99
CA ASN A 207 5.93 5.52 -10.61
C ASN A 207 7.19 4.65 -10.57
N GLU A 208 8.16 5.02 -9.74
CA GLU A 208 9.34 4.21 -9.42
C GLU A 208 10.07 3.59 -10.64
N PRO A 209 10.41 4.39 -11.66
CA PRO A 209 10.97 3.90 -12.93
C PRO A 209 12.37 3.28 -12.79
N ASN A 210 13.02 3.44 -11.63
CA ASN A 210 14.33 2.85 -11.34
C ASN A 210 14.24 1.38 -10.88
N LEU A 211 13.04 0.81 -10.76
CA LEU A 211 12.80 -0.58 -10.42
C LEU A 211 12.47 -1.43 -11.65
N ALA A 212 13.15 -2.57 -11.81
CA ALA A 212 12.94 -3.43 -12.97
C ALA A 212 11.50 -3.96 -13.09
N ARG A 213 10.80 -4.15 -11.97
CA ARG A 213 9.40 -4.62 -11.93
C ARG A 213 8.39 -3.56 -12.39
N GLU A 214 8.77 -2.29 -12.33
CA GLU A 214 7.96 -1.13 -12.75
C GLU A 214 8.36 -0.62 -14.15
N TRP A 215 9.43 -1.18 -14.72
CA TRP A 215 10.03 -0.73 -15.98
C TRP A 215 10.33 -1.91 -16.94
N ARG A 216 9.58 -3.01 -16.81
CA ARG A 216 9.83 -4.24 -17.58
C ARG A 216 9.53 -4.03 -19.06
N GLY A 217 10.37 -4.62 -19.91
CA GLY A 217 10.28 -4.45 -21.36
C GLY A 217 11.12 -3.28 -21.88
N ASP A 218 11.81 -2.57 -21.01
CA ASP A 218 12.77 -1.55 -21.37
C ASP A 218 14.04 -1.59 -20.48
N VAL A 219 15.07 -0.84 -20.88
CA VAL A 219 16.32 -0.68 -20.12
C VAL A 219 16.08 0.28 -18.96
N LEU A 220 16.56 -0.08 -17.76
CA LEU A 220 16.66 0.83 -16.62
C LEU A 220 17.68 1.92 -16.94
N ASP A 221 17.18 3.04 -17.46
CA ASP A 221 17.97 4.19 -17.89
C ASP A 221 17.19 5.48 -17.59
N PRO A 222 17.75 6.38 -16.75
CA PRO A 222 17.13 7.67 -16.45
C PRO A 222 16.78 8.48 -17.70
N ALA A 223 17.61 8.46 -18.74
CA ALA A 223 17.35 9.23 -19.96
C ALA A 223 16.13 8.73 -20.72
N ARG A 224 15.88 7.41 -20.68
CA ARG A 224 14.68 6.80 -21.26
C ARG A 224 13.43 7.17 -20.46
N PHE A 225 13.52 7.17 -19.13
CA PHE A 225 12.44 7.70 -18.30
C PHE A 225 12.14 9.18 -18.61
N VAL A 226 13.17 10.03 -18.75
CA VAL A 226 12.97 11.45 -19.12
C VAL A 226 12.30 11.59 -20.49
N ALA A 227 12.59 10.72 -21.45
CA ALA A 227 11.90 10.73 -22.74
C ALA A 227 10.40 10.38 -22.59
N LEU A 228 10.04 9.42 -21.74
CA LEU A 228 8.64 9.13 -21.42
C LEU A 228 7.95 10.31 -20.72
N VAL A 229 8.64 10.94 -19.77
CA VAL A 229 8.13 12.15 -19.09
C VAL A 229 7.92 13.29 -20.08
N ALA A 230 8.82 13.48 -21.05
CA ALA A 230 8.70 14.52 -22.07
C ALA A 230 7.42 14.37 -22.90
N GLU A 231 7.12 13.16 -23.38
CA GLU A 231 5.90 12.86 -24.13
C GLU A 231 4.64 13.07 -23.26
N GLY A 232 4.65 12.54 -22.03
CA GLY A 232 3.55 12.72 -21.08
C GLY A 232 3.28 14.20 -20.78
N ALA A 233 4.33 14.98 -20.51
CA ALA A 233 4.24 16.40 -20.19
C ALA A 233 3.70 17.21 -21.37
N GLN A 234 4.13 16.90 -22.60
CA GLN A 234 3.60 17.54 -23.80
C GLN A 234 2.10 17.25 -23.97
N GLY A 235 1.69 15.99 -23.77
CA GLY A 235 0.29 15.60 -23.79
C GLY A 235 -0.56 16.38 -22.78
N VAL A 236 -0.13 16.42 -21.51
CA VAL A 236 -0.83 17.18 -20.46
C VAL A 236 -0.93 18.66 -20.83
N ARG A 237 0.19 19.32 -21.14
CA ARG A 237 0.22 20.77 -21.36
C ARG A 237 -0.55 21.20 -22.62
N ALA A 238 -0.66 20.33 -23.63
CA ALA A 238 -1.47 20.60 -24.82
C ALA A 238 -2.98 20.60 -24.50
N ALA A 239 -3.41 19.75 -23.57
CA ALA A 239 -4.82 19.57 -23.21
C ALA A 239 -5.27 20.47 -22.05
N ASP A 240 -4.44 20.56 -21.01
CA ASP A 240 -4.63 21.40 -19.83
C ASP A 240 -3.34 22.15 -19.46
N PRO A 241 -3.14 23.37 -19.98
CA PRO A 241 -1.93 24.15 -19.71
C PRO A 241 -1.82 24.67 -18.27
N ASP A 242 -2.90 24.62 -17.49
CA ASP A 242 -2.93 25.09 -16.09
C ASP A 242 -2.61 23.95 -15.10
N ALA A 243 -2.63 22.69 -15.55
CA ALA A 243 -2.30 21.53 -14.72
C ALA A 243 -0.79 21.43 -14.46
N LEU A 244 -0.43 21.04 -13.23
CA LEU A 244 0.96 20.80 -12.84
C LEU A 244 1.42 19.43 -13.32
N VAL A 245 2.66 19.35 -13.79
CA VAL A 245 3.32 18.10 -14.16
C VAL A 245 4.41 17.78 -13.15
N VAL A 246 4.30 16.64 -12.48
CA VAL A 246 5.28 16.14 -11.49
C VAL A 246 5.98 14.92 -12.10
N SER A 247 7.31 14.85 -12.00
CA SER A 247 8.02 13.62 -12.41
C SER A 247 7.62 12.47 -11.50
N GLY A 248 7.47 11.26 -12.03
CA GLY A 248 7.45 10.06 -11.18
C GLY A 248 8.69 9.99 -10.29
N ALA A 249 8.50 9.63 -9.03
CA ALA A 249 9.56 9.51 -8.06
C ALA A 249 10.33 8.19 -8.25
N PRO A 250 11.68 8.18 -8.19
CA PRO A 250 12.42 6.93 -8.05
C PRO A 250 12.23 6.34 -6.64
N ALA A 251 12.15 5.01 -6.57
CA ALA A 251 12.05 4.26 -5.33
C ALA A 251 13.39 4.28 -4.58
N VAL A 252 13.34 4.47 -3.27
CA VAL A 252 14.51 4.34 -2.40
C VAL A 252 14.82 2.86 -2.14
N THR A 253 15.92 2.34 -2.69
CA THR A 253 16.21 0.89 -2.64
C THR A 253 17.53 0.53 -1.97
N GLY A 254 18.52 1.43 -1.98
CA GLY A 254 19.91 1.11 -1.64
C GLY A 254 20.57 0.09 -2.59
N ILE A 255 19.96 -0.19 -3.74
CA ILE A 255 20.44 -1.16 -4.74
C ILE A 255 20.82 -0.43 -6.02
N ASN A 256 22.01 -0.73 -6.56
CA ASN A 256 22.52 -0.14 -7.81
C ASN A 256 23.14 -1.19 -8.74
N ASP A 257 22.49 -2.34 -8.90
CA ASP A 257 23.01 -3.45 -9.71
C ASP A 257 22.70 -3.29 -11.22
N GLY A 258 21.83 -2.34 -11.58
CA GLY A 258 21.40 -2.08 -12.96
C GLY A 258 20.51 -3.19 -13.55
N VAL A 259 20.10 -4.16 -12.74
CA VAL A 259 19.29 -5.32 -13.15
C VAL A 259 17.99 -5.39 -12.37
N THR A 260 18.08 -5.27 -11.05
CA THR A 260 16.95 -5.22 -10.13
C THR A 260 16.51 -3.78 -9.92
N ALA A 261 17.47 -2.90 -9.68
CA ALA A 261 17.23 -1.48 -9.48
C ALA A 261 18.46 -0.62 -9.82
N LEU A 262 18.21 0.66 -10.03
CA LEU A 262 19.22 1.72 -9.91
C LEU A 262 18.99 2.51 -8.63
N ASP A 263 20.07 2.93 -8.00
CA ASP A 263 20.01 3.74 -6.79
C ASP A 263 19.28 5.07 -7.08
N ASP A 264 18.48 5.53 -6.13
CA ASP A 264 17.58 6.66 -6.34
C ASP A 264 18.32 7.99 -6.58
N ARG A 265 19.47 8.20 -5.92
CA ARG A 265 20.31 9.40 -6.13
C ARG A 265 21.06 9.31 -7.46
N VAL A 266 21.55 8.11 -7.82
CA VAL A 266 22.14 7.88 -9.15
C VAL A 266 21.11 8.14 -10.26
N PHE A 267 19.89 7.63 -10.08
CA PHE A 267 18.81 7.79 -11.04
C PHE A 267 18.39 9.26 -11.17
N LEU A 268 18.23 9.98 -10.06
CA LEU A 268 17.89 11.40 -10.07
C LEU A 268 18.96 12.25 -10.78
N ARG A 269 20.25 12.00 -10.54
CA ARG A 269 21.33 12.67 -11.29
C ARG A 269 21.20 12.41 -12.79
N GLY A 270 20.99 11.16 -13.19
CA GLY A 270 20.76 10.82 -14.59
C GLY A 270 19.53 11.49 -15.20
N MET A 271 18.45 11.68 -14.42
CA MET A 271 17.29 12.45 -14.86
C MET A 271 17.66 13.91 -15.16
N TYR A 272 18.48 14.52 -14.30
CA TYR A 272 18.99 15.88 -14.51
C TYR A 272 19.94 16.00 -15.69
N GLU A 273 20.86 15.03 -15.88
CA GLU A 273 21.73 14.95 -17.05
C GLU A 273 20.93 14.86 -18.35
N ALA A 274 19.82 14.12 -18.34
CA ALA A 274 18.89 14.03 -19.46
C ALA A 274 17.98 15.28 -19.61
N GLY A 275 17.99 16.18 -18.64
CA GLY A 275 17.29 17.47 -18.68
C GLY A 275 15.80 17.39 -18.30
N ILE A 276 15.47 16.60 -17.27
CA ILE A 276 14.13 16.51 -16.68
C ILE A 276 13.49 17.87 -16.37
N SER A 277 14.29 18.85 -15.94
CA SER A 277 13.84 20.18 -15.52
C SER A 277 13.14 20.99 -16.62
N ARG A 278 13.26 20.58 -17.89
CA ARG A 278 12.55 21.22 -19.02
C ARG A 278 11.08 20.80 -19.12
N TRP A 279 10.69 19.70 -18.49
CA TRP A 279 9.41 19.04 -18.74
C TRP A 279 8.43 19.17 -17.58
N VAL A 280 8.95 19.28 -16.35
CA VAL A 280 8.15 19.17 -15.13
C VAL A 280 8.13 20.46 -14.30
N ASP A 281 7.04 20.65 -13.56
CA ASP A 281 6.85 21.73 -12.59
C ASP A 281 7.34 21.32 -11.18
N GLY A 282 7.46 20.02 -10.91
CA GLY A 282 7.96 19.47 -9.66
C GLY A 282 8.72 18.16 -9.83
N ILE A 283 9.68 17.89 -8.93
CA ILE A 283 10.42 16.63 -8.88
C ILE A 283 9.74 15.70 -7.86
N GLY A 284 9.29 14.53 -8.29
CA GLY A 284 8.74 13.51 -7.39
C GLY A 284 9.80 12.87 -6.49
N ALA A 285 9.44 12.57 -5.25
CA ALA A 285 10.27 11.83 -4.30
C ALA A 285 9.43 10.87 -3.44
N HIS A 286 9.99 9.68 -3.15
CA HIS A 286 9.45 8.67 -2.23
C HIS A 286 10.40 8.43 -1.03
N PRO A 287 10.62 9.41 -0.13
CA PRO A 287 11.52 9.27 1.02
C PRO A 287 10.91 8.34 2.09
N TYR A 288 10.88 7.04 1.86
CA TYR A 288 10.45 6.07 2.87
C TYR A 288 11.51 5.94 3.97
N GLY A 289 11.09 6.01 5.24
CA GLY A 289 11.98 5.85 6.39
C GLY A 289 12.14 4.41 6.87
N PHE A 290 11.47 3.44 6.26
CA PHE A 290 11.47 2.03 6.67
C PHE A 290 11.11 1.88 8.16
N ALA A 291 12.07 1.61 9.04
CA ALA A 291 11.89 1.58 10.49
C ALA A 291 12.67 2.69 11.23
N ASN A 292 13.40 3.54 10.50
CA ASN A 292 14.21 4.61 11.07
C ASN A 292 13.33 5.85 11.36
N PRO A 293 13.45 6.51 12.53
CA PRO A 293 12.81 7.79 12.80
C PRO A 293 13.05 8.83 11.71
N PRO A 294 12.12 9.75 11.44
CA PRO A 294 12.24 10.71 10.34
C PRO A 294 13.42 11.68 10.47
N ALA A 295 13.92 11.91 11.69
CA ALA A 295 15.05 12.79 11.96
C ALA A 295 16.41 12.09 11.99
N GLU A 296 16.39 10.76 12.04
CA GLU A 296 17.61 9.96 12.11
C GLU A 296 18.37 10.08 10.78
N SER A 297 19.69 10.19 10.87
CA SER A 297 20.57 10.20 9.70
C SER A 297 21.34 8.89 9.61
N TRP A 298 21.60 8.47 8.39
CA TRP A 298 22.53 7.38 8.05
C TRP A 298 23.93 7.57 8.67
N GLN A 299 24.32 8.82 8.98
CA GLN A 299 25.62 9.10 9.59
C GLN A 299 25.63 9.00 11.12
N ASP A 300 24.47 8.79 11.75
CA ASP A 300 24.40 8.62 13.19
C ASP A 300 25.15 7.34 13.62
N ALA A 301 25.79 7.39 14.79
CA ALA A 301 26.65 6.31 15.25
C ALA A 301 25.87 5.03 15.62
N ASP A 302 24.61 5.21 16.01
CA ASP A 302 23.68 4.16 16.40
C ASP A 302 22.37 4.38 15.63
N HIS A 303 21.70 3.28 15.26
CA HIS A 303 20.42 3.32 14.55
C HIS A 303 19.32 2.63 15.35
N ALA A 304 18.11 3.19 15.30
CA ALA A 304 16.93 2.60 15.94
C ALA A 304 16.54 1.26 15.29
N ALA A 305 16.54 1.20 13.96
CA ALA A 305 16.25 -0.03 13.23
C ALA A 305 17.45 -0.98 13.20
N SER A 306 17.16 -2.28 13.25
CA SER A 306 18.17 -3.34 13.19
C SER A 306 18.62 -3.71 11.76
N GLY A 307 17.89 -3.24 10.73
CA GLY A 307 18.23 -3.41 9.32
C GLY A 307 17.58 -2.32 8.46
N HIS A 308 17.93 -2.27 7.16
CA HIS A 308 17.69 -1.08 6.32
C HIS A 308 18.23 0.19 7.01
N ASN A 309 19.43 0.06 7.54
CA ASN A 309 20.13 1.08 8.30
C ASN A 309 21.57 1.20 7.79
N ASP A 310 21.83 0.74 6.57
CA ASP A 310 23.16 0.61 5.93
C ASP A 310 23.30 1.46 4.66
N HIS A 311 22.32 2.31 4.36
CA HIS A 311 22.29 3.18 3.18
C HIS A 311 21.41 4.42 3.41
N PRO A 312 21.77 5.63 2.91
CA PRO A 312 20.98 6.85 3.08
C PRO A 312 19.60 6.82 2.41
N SER A 313 19.34 5.87 1.51
CA SER A 313 18.01 5.61 0.93
C SER A 313 16.97 5.22 1.97
N PHE A 314 17.39 4.68 3.11
CA PHE A 314 16.46 4.20 4.14
C PHE A 314 16.13 5.25 5.21
N PHE A 315 16.60 6.48 5.03
CA PHE A 315 16.43 7.59 5.96
C PHE A 315 15.65 8.72 5.28
N PHE A 316 14.50 9.06 5.86
CA PHE A 316 13.54 10.02 5.30
C PHE A 316 14.20 11.39 5.02
N LEU A 317 14.86 11.94 6.04
CA LEU A 317 15.43 13.28 5.94
C LEU A 317 16.64 13.34 5.01
N ASP A 318 17.54 12.35 5.09
CA ASP A 318 18.70 12.26 4.19
C ASP A 318 18.25 12.24 2.73
N THR A 319 17.17 11.50 2.39
CA THR A 319 16.64 11.48 1.03
C THR A 319 16.18 12.85 0.55
N LEU A 320 15.46 13.62 1.39
CA LEU A 320 15.03 14.97 1.03
C LEU A 320 16.20 15.94 0.85
N GLU A 321 17.16 15.94 1.78
CA GLU A 321 18.31 16.84 1.73
C GLU A 321 19.26 16.49 0.58
N ASP A 322 19.50 15.20 0.32
CA ASP A 322 20.32 14.74 -0.80
C ASP A 322 19.67 15.08 -2.14
N TYR A 323 18.36 14.88 -2.28
CA TYR A 323 17.64 15.27 -3.49
C TYR A 323 17.77 16.77 -3.69
N ARG A 324 17.53 17.58 -2.66
CA ARG A 324 17.70 19.03 -2.75
C ARG A 324 19.11 19.42 -3.15
N ALA A 325 20.13 18.77 -2.60
CA ALA A 325 21.52 19.00 -2.97
C ALA A 325 21.79 18.66 -4.45
N ILE A 326 21.24 17.55 -4.96
CA ILE A 326 21.31 17.19 -6.38
C ILE A 326 20.63 18.26 -7.25
N MET A 327 19.41 18.69 -6.90
CA MET A 327 18.72 19.76 -7.65
C MET A 327 19.59 21.02 -7.74
N LEU A 328 20.22 21.44 -6.64
CA LEU A 328 21.09 22.61 -6.59
C LEU A 328 22.36 22.44 -7.43
N GLU A 329 22.95 21.24 -7.47
CA GLU A 329 24.11 20.92 -8.30
C GLU A 329 23.83 21.15 -9.80
N TYR A 330 22.61 20.85 -10.24
CA TYR A 330 22.16 21.07 -11.61
C TYR A 330 21.53 22.46 -11.84
N GLY A 331 21.63 23.37 -10.86
CA GLY A 331 21.13 24.74 -10.95
C GLY A 331 19.61 24.87 -10.83
N ASP A 332 18.91 23.85 -10.35
CA ASP A 332 17.46 23.80 -10.19
C ASP A 332 17.02 24.24 -8.79
N ALA A 333 17.34 25.49 -8.44
CA ALA A 333 17.09 26.02 -7.11
C ALA A 333 15.61 26.39 -6.85
N GLU A 334 14.85 26.74 -7.89
CA GLU A 334 13.49 27.27 -7.76
C GLU A 334 12.42 26.19 -7.71
N ARG A 335 12.68 25.02 -8.32
CA ARG A 335 11.72 23.93 -8.34
C ARG A 335 11.61 23.29 -6.96
N GLN A 336 10.41 22.84 -6.64
CA GLN A 336 10.11 22.14 -5.39
C GLN A 336 10.10 20.62 -5.59
N ILE A 337 10.37 19.91 -4.49
CA ILE A 337 10.21 18.46 -4.38
C ILE A 337 8.76 18.18 -4.00
N TRP A 338 8.07 17.37 -4.79
CA TRP A 338 6.76 16.82 -4.49
C TRP A 338 6.94 15.44 -3.88
N VAL A 339 6.64 15.30 -2.59
CA VAL A 339 6.74 14.01 -1.91
C VAL A 339 5.47 13.22 -2.21
N THR A 340 5.49 12.45 -3.28
CA THR A 340 4.29 11.78 -3.79
C THR A 340 3.97 10.50 -3.03
N GLU A 341 4.90 9.97 -2.24
CA GLU A 341 4.68 8.94 -1.22
C GLU A 341 5.70 9.08 -0.08
N PHE A 342 5.28 8.76 1.14
CA PHE A 342 6.18 8.51 2.27
C PHE A 342 5.40 7.77 3.37
N GLY A 343 6.09 7.18 4.35
CA GLY A 343 5.43 6.61 5.53
C GLY A 343 6.29 5.58 6.25
N TRP A 344 5.70 4.98 7.28
CA TRP A 344 6.27 3.91 8.07
C TRP A 344 5.22 2.81 8.26
N PRO A 345 5.56 1.53 8.09
CA PRO A 345 4.65 0.44 8.37
C PRO A 345 4.66 0.08 9.85
N SER A 346 3.49 -0.25 10.40
CA SER A 346 3.41 -0.97 11.67
C SER A 346 2.43 -2.12 11.54
N VAL A 347 2.83 -3.31 12.00
CA VAL A 347 1.99 -4.53 12.00
C VAL A 347 1.23 -4.74 13.30
N GLU A 348 1.44 -3.88 14.30
CA GLU A 348 0.77 -3.95 15.58
C GLU A 348 -0.75 -3.79 15.40
N ASN A 349 -1.52 -4.64 16.09
CA ASN A 349 -2.99 -4.70 16.02
C ASN A 349 -3.59 -4.98 14.62
N MET A 350 -2.82 -5.53 13.68
CA MET A 350 -3.26 -5.78 12.29
C MET A 350 -3.72 -7.22 12.00
N GLY A 351 -3.91 -8.08 13.00
CA GLY A 351 -4.45 -9.44 12.78
C GLY A 351 -3.48 -10.43 12.11
N GLY A 352 -2.17 -10.16 12.17
CA GLY A 352 -1.10 -11.03 11.65
C GLY A 352 -0.83 -10.79 10.16
N ILE A 353 0.22 -10.03 9.88
CA ILE A 353 0.70 -9.71 8.52
C ILE A 353 1.96 -10.52 8.22
N ASP A 354 2.00 -11.17 7.04
CA ASP A 354 3.23 -11.73 6.50
C ASP A 354 4.17 -10.60 6.07
N THR A 355 5.34 -10.55 6.71
CA THR A 355 6.37 -9.52 6.52
C THR A 355 7.65 -10.14 5.97
N THR A 356 7.53 -11.23 5.22
CA THR A 356 8.64 -11.79 4.44
C THR A 356 9.18 -10.72 3.49
N GLY A 357 10.47 -10.40 3.59
CA GLY A 357 11.12 -9.31 2.86
C GLY A 357 10.88 -7.90 3.45
N TRP A 358 10.01 -7.77 4.46
CA TRP A 358 9.58 -6.51 5.08
C TRP A 358 9.79 -6.57 6.61
N GLY A 359 10.91 -7.17 7.05
CA GLY A 359 11.17 -7.43 8.46
C GLY A 359 11.08 -6.19 9.35
N TYR A 360 11.52 -5.05 8.82
CA TYR A 360 11.50 -3.73 9.46
C TYR A 360 10.09 -3.27 9.88
N ALA A 361 9.02 -3.76 9.23
CA ALA A 361 7.65 -3.42 9.60
C ALA A 361 7.24 -3.94 11.00
N ARG A 362 8.03 -4.84 11.60
CA ARG A 362 7.85 -5.32 12.98
C ARG A 362 8.54 -4.42 14.02
N GLU A 363 9.36 -3.48 13.58
CA GLU A 363 10.22 -2.66 14.44
C GLU A 363 9.63 -1.28 14.74
N VAL A 364 8.44 -0.98 14.20
CA VAL A 364 7.70 0.26 14.43
C VAL A 364 6.36 -0.06 15.08
N THR A 365 6.12 0.49 16.26
CA THR A 365 4.83 0.47 16.98
C THR A 365 3.80 1.40 16.32
N GLU A 366 2.51 1.26 16.66
CA GLU A 366 1.50 2.20 16.15
C GLU A 366 1.73 3.63 16.68
N GLU A 367 2.24 3.77 17.91
CA GLU A 367 2.64 5.06 18.49
C GLU A 367 3.82 5.68 17.75
N GLU A 368 4.89 4.92 17.47
CA GLU A 368 6.02 5.42 16.67
C GLU A 368 5.60 5.80 15.26
N GLN A 369 4.74 5.00 14.60
CA GLN A 369 4.16 5.38 13.32
C GLN A 369 3.47 6.75 13.40
N ALA A 370 2.70 7.00 14.47
CA ALA A 370 2.02 8.27 14.67
C ALA A 370 3.00 9.44 14.85
N GLU A 371 4.02 9.25 15.67
CA GLU A 371 5.06 10.26 15.91
C GLU A 371 5.86 10.56 14.63
N TYR A 372 6.25 9.52 13.89
CA TYR A 372 7.07 9.64 12.69
C TYR A 372 6.31 10.36 11.57
N VAL A 373 5.05 9.97 11.33
CA VAL A 373 4.20 10.61 10.32
C VAL A 373 4.02 12.10 10.60
N VAL A 374 3.67 12.46 11.84
CA VAL A 374 3.50 13.87 12.22
C VAL A 374 4.81 14.63 12.09
N ARG A 375 5.92 14.06 12.56
CA ARG A 375 7.23 14.74 12.49
C ARG A 375 7.70 14.93 11.05
N ALA A 376 7.49 13.97 10.16
CA ALA A 376 7.89 14.09 8.75
C ALA A 376 7.17 15.24 8.03
N PHE A 377 5.86 15.38 8.26
CA PHE A 377 5.10 16.52 7.74
C PHE A 377 5.63 17.86 8.25
N GLN A 378 5.92 17.96 9.56
CA GLN A 378 6.51 19.16 10.15
C GLN A 378 7.89 19.48 9.58
N MET A 379 8.70 18.47 9.28
CA MET A 379 9.96 18.65 8.57
C MET A 379 9.77 19.17 7.15
N GLY A 380 8.72 18.75 6.46
CA GLY A 380 8.30 19.35 5.19
C GLY A 380 8.00 20.83 5.33
N ASP A 381 7.20 21.23 6.33
CA ASP A 381 6.87 22.64 6.60
C ASP A 381 8.09 23.52 6.91
N GLU A 382 9.12 22.94 7.53
CA GLU A 382 10.38 23.60 7.83
C GLU A 382 11.22 23.88 6.56
N ARG A 383 10.84 23.28 5.41
CA ARG A 383 11.60 23.29 4.15
C ARG A 383 10.78 23.91 3.03
N PRO A 384 11.00 25.20 2.67
CA PRO A 384 10.19 25.87 1.63
C PRO A 384 10.35 25.28 0.22
N TRP A 385 11.37 24.46 0.00
CA TRP A 385 11.61 23.72 -1.25
C TRP A 385 10.91 22.36 -1.30
N VAL A 386 10.19 21.97 -0.24
CA VAL A 386 9.26 20.84 -0.25
C VAL A 386 7.86 21.38 -0.56
N ALA A 387 7.22 20.81 -1.59
CA ALA A 387 5.84 21.08 -1.96
C ALA A 387 4.89 20.20 -1.13
N THR A 388 3.71 19.87 -1.67
CA THR A 388 2.78 18.97 -1.00
C THR A 388 3.40 17.58 -0.81
N MET A 389 3.23 17.04 0.40
CA MET A 389 3.58 15.67 0.75
C MET A 389 2.33 14.80 0.85
N PHE A 390 2.39 13.57 0.33
CA PHE A 390 1.30 12.60 0.35
C PHE A 390 1.68 11.39 1.19
N LEU A 391 1.04 11.25 2.36
CA LEU A 391 1.23 10.07 3.18
C LEU A 391 0.67 8.83 2.46
N TRP A 392 1.49 7.77 2.39
CA TRP A 392 1.09 6.48 1.90
C TRP A 392 0.82 5.55 3.11
N ASN A 393 -0.42 5.18 3.42
CA ASN A 393 -1.68 5.50 2.73
C ASN A 393 -2.87 5.55 3.71
N LEU A 394 -4.06 5.95 3.24
CA LEU A 394 -5.24 6.03 4.11
C LEU A 394 -5.91 4.66 4.37
N ASN A 395 -6.23 3.90 3.31
CA ASN A 395 -7.32 2.92 3.35
C ASN A 395 -7.00 1.54 2.77
N LEU A 396 -5.74 1.15 2.58
CA LEU A 396 -5.42 -0.20 2.09
C LEU A 396 -5.84 -1.31 3.06
N ALA A 397 -5.72 -1.10 4.37
CA ALA A 397 -6.07 -2.15 5.31
C ALA A 397 -7.57 -2.48 5.33
N PRO A 398 -8.52 -1.51 5.29
CA PRO A 398 -9.93 -1.80 5.05
C PRO A 398 -10.22 -2.58 3.76
N ILE A 399 -9.38 -2.46 2.72
CA ILE A 399 -9.58 -3.12 1.43
C ILE A 399 -8.98 -4.53 1.40
N TRP A 400 -7.73 -4.68 1.86
CA TRP A 400 -6.95 -5.92 1.73
C TRP A 400 -6.78 -6.69 3.05
N GLY A 401 -7.18 -6.10 4.17
CA GLY A 401 -6.96 -6.67 5.49
C GLY A 401 -5.48 -6.97 5.75
N SER A 402 -5.21 -8.03 6.50
CA SER A 402 -3.84 -8.46 6.83
C SER A 402 -3.17 -9.32 5.76
N SER A 403 -3.85 -9.55 4.63
CA SER A 403 -3.36 -10.45 3.57
C SER A 403 -2.20 -9.88 2.75
N GLN A 404 -1.99 -8.56 2.83
CA GLN A 404 -0.98 -7.84 2.08
C GLN A 404 -0.12 -7.01 3.04
N ALA A 405 1.21 -7.14 2.95
CA ALA A 405 2.15 -6.43 3.84
C ALA A 405 1.97 -4.91 3.81
N VAL A 406 1.64 -4.39 2.64
CA VAL A 406 1.38 -2.97 2.38
C VAL A 406 0.22 -2.38 3.20
N SER A 407 -0.70 -3.21 3.70
CA SER A 407 -1.73 -2.76 4.64
C SER A 407 -1.14 -2.19 5.94
N ALA A 408 0.09 -2.55 6.32
CA ALA A 408 0.76 -2.04 7.51
C ALA A 408 1.01 -0.51 7.48
N TYR A 409 1.00 0.11 6.30
CA TYR A 409 1.12 1.57 6.11
C TYR A 409 -0.19 2.34 6.26
N SER A 410 -1.33 1.64 6.25
CA SER A 410 -2.66 2.24 6.31
C SER A 410 -2.85 3.01 7.62
N LEU A 411 -3.46 4.21 7.57
CA LEU A 411 -3.90 4.95 8.76
C LEU A 411 -5.12 4.33 9.46
N LEU A 412 -5.80 3.42 8.77
CA LEU A 412 -6.97 2.70 9.26
C LEU A 412 -6.64 1.23 9.48
N ARG A 413 -7.35 0.58 10.40
CA ARG A 413 -7.30 -0.87 10.60
C ARG A 413 -8.23 -1.61 9.62
N PRO A 414 -8.13 -2.95 9.49
CA PRO A 414 -8.98 -3.73 8.59
C PRO A 414 -10.49 -3.57 8.79
N ASP A 415 -10.94 -3.27 10.00
CA ASP A 415 -12.34 -3.01 10.35
C ASP A 415 -12.75 -1.53 10.17
N GLY A 416 -11.83 -0.67 9.75
CA GLY A 416 -12.05 0.77 9.59
C GLY A 416 -11.78 1.59 10.84
N ASP A 417 -11.34 0.99 11.94
CA ASP A 417 -10.97 1.72 13.15
C ASP A 417 -9.74 2.62 12.92
N TYR A 418 -9.76 3.78 13.56
CA TYR A 418 -8.65 4.72 13.49
C TYR A 418 -7.43 4.20 14.25
N ARG A 419 -6.26 4.24 13.60
CA ARG A 419 -4.98 4.00 14.26
C ARG A 419 -4.50 5.27 14.98
N PRO A 420 -3.57 5.16 15.96
CA PRO A 420 -2.93 6.32 16.59
C PRO A 420 -2.44 7.37 15.58
N ALA A 421 -1.85 6.96 14.46
CA ALA A 421 -1.37 7.86 13.41
C ALA A 421 -2.49 8.71 12.76
N TYR A 422 -3.69 8.14 12.56
CA TYR A 422 -4.84 8.91 12.06
C TYR A 422 -5.25 9.99 13.07
N ILE A 423 -5.32 9.63 14.35
CA ILE A 423 -5.71 10.55 15.43
C ILE A 423 -4.66 11.66 15.60
N ALA A 424 -3.38 11.30 15.61
CA ALA A 424 -2.27 12.24 15.74
C ALA A 424 -2.26 13.23 14.56
N LEU A 425 -2.34 12.74 13.32
CA LEU A 425 -2.36 13.61 12.14
C LEU A 425 -3.60 14.51 12.09
N ARG A 426 -4.78 14.00 12.48
CA ARG A 426 -6.02 14.80 12.58
C ARG A 426 -5.84 16.02 13.49
N LEU A 427 -5.14 15.84 14.61
CA LEU A 427 -4.96 16.87 15.65
C LEU A 427 -3.70 17.73 15.47
N ALA A 428 -2.73 17.29 14.67
CA ALA A 428 -1.51 18.03 14.41
C ALA A 428 -1.78 19.33 13.64
N ALA A 429 -1.08 20.39 14.02
CA ALA A 429 -1.03 21.65 13.28
C ALA A 429 0.25 21.71 12.42
N PRO A 430 0.21 22.34 11.24
CA PRO A 430 1.42 22.71 10.50
C PRO A 430 2.34 23.60 11.33
N VAL A 431 3.65 23.51 11.09
CA VAL A 431 4.65 24.39 11.73
C VAL A 431 4.57 25.81 11.17
N ASN A 432 4.23 25.94 9.89
CA ASN A 432 4.06 27.22 9.17
C ASN A 432 2.72 27.23 8.40
N PRO A 433 1.60 27.53 9.08
CA PRO A 433 0.24 27.38 8.53
C PRO A 433 -0.15 28.37 7.43
#